data_AF-A0AAV9ZYL0-F1
#
_entry.id   AF-A0AAV9ZYL0-F1
#
_cell.length_a   1.000
_cell.length_b   1.000
_cell.length_c   1.000
_cell.angle_alpha   90.00
_cell.angle_beta   90.00
_cell.angle_gamma   90.00
#
_symmetry.space_group_name_H-M   'P 1'
#
loop_
_entity.id
_entity.type
_entity.pdbx_description
1 polymer ?
#
loop_
_entity_poly.entity_id
_entity_poly.type
_entity_poly.pdbx_seq_one_letter_code
_entity_poly.pdbx_strand_id
1 'polypeptide(L)' 'FRHLIVQPEQFRLQNGHLPRLAKLLRNRVFVNKIKRLTIDEAHNIYTSGTTLNGRPPFRPAWGKLDEL' A
#
# COMPACT_ATOMS: atom_id res chain seq x y z
N PHE A 1 4.14 20.02 -9.19
CA PHE A 1 4.26 18.59 -8.87
C PHE A 1 2.87 17.98 -8.76
N ARG A 2 2.62 16.80 -9.35
CA ARG A 2 1.35 16.06 -9.17
C ARG A 2 1.59 14.91 -8.21
N HIS A 3 1.09 15.03 -6.99
CA HIS A 3 1.15 13.97 -5.98
C HIS A 3 -0.18 13.21 -5.94
N LEU A 4 -0.10 11.89 -5.81
CA LEU A 4 -1.25 11.05 -5.48
C LEU A 4 -1.06 10.60 -4.03
N ILE A 5 -1.88 11.13 -3.13
CA ILE A 5 -1.91 10.71 -1.73
C ILE A 5 -2.97 9.63 -1.60
N VAL A 6 -2.58 8.47 -1.11
CA VAL A 6 -3.41 7.27 -1.09
C VAL A 6 -3.15 6.48 0.20
N GLN A 7 -4.14 5.69 0.58
CA GLN A 7 -4.00 4.73 1.67
C GLN A 7 -3.29 3.45 1.18
N PRO A 8 -2.54 2.73 2.03
CA PRO A 8 -1.86 1.47 1.67
C PRO A 8 -2.82 0.40 1.12
N GLU A 9 -4.10 0.41 1.49
CA GLU A 9 -5.13 -0.49 0.96
C GLU A 9 -5.33 -0.36 -0.55
N GLN A 10 -5.05 0.82 -1.12
CA GLN A 10 -5.29 1.11 -2.54
C GLN A 10 -4.36 0.33 -3.47
N PHE A 11 -3.26 -0.23 -2.96
CA PHE A 11 -2.27 -0.93 -3.75
C PHE A 11 -2.61 -2.40 -4.03
N ARG A 12 -3.59 -2.98 -3.32
CA ARG A 12 -3.87 -4.42 -3.35
C ARG A 12 -5.36 -4.72 -3.37
N LEU A 13 -5.68 -5.99 -3.64
CA LEU A 13 -7.03 -6.50 -3.49
C LEU A 13 -7.44 -6.44 -2.01
N GLN A 14 -8.62 -5.88 -1.74
CA GLN A 14 -9.18 -5.77 -0.40
C GLN A 14 -10.58 -6.38 -0.43
N ASN A 15 -10.83 -7.43 0.34
CA ASN A 15 -12.14 -8.09 0.44
C ASN A 15 -12.78 -8.41 -0.94
N GLY A 16 -11.97 -8.86 -1.91
CA GLY A 16 -12.43 -9.17 -3.28
C GLY A 16 -12.59 -7.95 -4.20
N HIS A 17 -12.43 -6.73 -3.69
CA HIS A 17 -12.45 -5.51 -4.49
C HIS A 17 -11.04 -5.09 -4.89
N LEU A 18 -10.80 -4.86 -6.19
CA LEU A 18 -9.54 -4.34 -6.72
C LEU A 18 -9.64 -2.82 -6.90
N PRO A 19 -8.99 -2.01 -6.05
CA PRO A 19 -9.07 -0.56 -6.12
C PRO A 19 -8.51 0.01 -7.42
N ARG A 20 -8.87 1.25 -7.74
CA ARG A 20 -8.46 1.92 -8.97
C ARG A 20 -6.93 2.04 -9.08
N LEU A 21 -6.24 2.35 -8.00
CA LEU A 21 -4.78 2.44 -8.02
C LEU A 21 -4.15 1.07 -8.31
N ALA A 22 -4.56 0.01 -7.63
CA ALA A 22 -4.11 -1.34 -7.94
C ALA A 22 -4.33 -1.75 -9.40
N LYS A 23 -5.44 -1.31 -10.04
CA LYS A 23 -5.66 -1.48 -11.48
C LYS A 23 -4.67 -0.67 -12.32
N LEU A 24 -4.42 0.59 -11.95
CA LEU A 24 -3.47 1.47 -12.65
C LEU A 24 -2.02 0.97 -12.55
N LEU A 25 -1.64 0.38 -11.43
CA LEU A 25 -0.31 -0.21 -11.23
C LEU A 25 -0.06 -1.44 -12.12
N ARG A 26 -1.09 -2.04 -12.71
CA ARG A 26 -0.94 -3.07 -13.77
C ARG A 26 -0.67 -2.47 -15.16
N ASN A 27 -0.84 -1.17 -15.33
CA ASN A 27 -0.58 -0.47 -16.59
C ASN A 27 0.87 0.03 -16.66
N ARG A 28 1.68 -0.56 -17.55
CA ARG A 28 3.10 -0.21 -17.73
C ARG A 28 3.33 1.27 -18.06
N VAL A 29 2.45 1.89 -18.86
CA VAL A 29 2.57 3.30 -19.23
C VAL A 29 2.38 4.21 -18.01
N PHE A 30 1.48 3.83 -17.10
CA PHE A 30 1.28 4.56 -15.84
C PHE A 30 2.46 4.36 -14.89
N VAL A 31 2.90 3.12 -14.67
CA VAL A 31 4.00 2.79 -13.76
C VAL A 31 5.30 3.50 -14.17
N ASN A 32 5.61 3.56 -15.47
CA ASN A 32 6.80 4.25 -15.96
C ASN A 32 6.86 5.75 -15.64
N LYS A 33 5.70 6.37 -15.31
CA LYS A 33 5.60 7.78 -14.88
C LYS A 33 5.86 7.97 -13.39
N ILE A 34 5.76 6.90 -12.58
CA ILE A 34 6.04 6.96 -11.14
C ILE A 34 7.55 6.90 -10.96
N LYS A 35 8.14 7.96 -10.39
CA LYS A 35 9.59 8.05 -10.12
C LYS A 35 9.95 7.96 -8.64
N ARG A 36 8.97 8.15 -7.76
CA ARG A 36 9.16 8.16 -6.31
C ARG A 36 7.88 7.71 -5.62
N LEU A 37 8.04 6.88 -4.60
CA LEU A 37 7.03 6.55 -3.61
C LEU A 37 7.51 7.11 -2.26
N THR A 38 6.67 7.88 -1.58
CA THR A 38 6.93 8.37 -0.23
C THR A 38 5.96 7.69 0.72
N ILE A 39 6.48 7.14 1.81
CA ILE A 39 5.68 6.49 2.86
C ILE A 39 5.62 7.44 4.04
N ASP A 40 4.44 8.00 4.27
CA ASP A 40 4.15 8.74 5.50
C ASP A 40 3.87 7.75 6.64
N GLU A 41 4.11 8.13 7.89
CA GLU A 41 3.88 7.30 9.09
C GLU A 41 4.47 5.87 9.00
N ALA A 42 5.68 5.74 8.45
CA ALA A 42 6.33 4.46 8.16
C ALA A 42 6.48 3.52 9.39
N HIS A 43 6.44 4.06 10.61
CA HIS A 43 6.43 3.26 11.83
C HIS A 43 5.23 2.27 11.88
N ASN A 44 4.14 2.56 11.16
CA ASN A 44 2.97 1.68 11.05
C ASN A 44 3.25 0.35 10.34
N ILE A 45 4.32 0.25 9.56
CA ILE A 45 4.76 -1.01 8.97
C ILE A 45 4.93 -2.05 10.08
N TYR A 46 5.63 -1.68 11.15
CA TYR A 46 5.82 -2.53 12.32
C TYR A 46 4.60 -2.52 13.25
N THR A 47 4.16 -1.34 13.69
CA THR A 47 3.19 -1.22 14.80
C THR A 47 1.77 -1.65 14.44
N SER A 48 1.38 -1.52 13.17
CA SER A 48 0.02 -1.80 12.70
C SER A 48 -0.03 -2.86 11.60
N GLY A 49 1.09 -3.10 10.91
CA GLY A 49 1.20 -4.03 9.78
C GLY A 49 1.61 -5.45 10.15
N THR A 50 2.20 -5.65 11.32
CA THR A 50 2.69 -6.97 11.77
C THR A 50 1.88 -7.54 12.94
N THR A 51 1.99 -8.85 13.14
CA THR A 51 1.47 -9.51 14.33
C THR A 51 2.33 -9.14 15.53
N LEU A 52 1.71 -8.54 16.55
CA LEU A 52 2.36 -8.16 17.79
C LEU A 52 1.67 -8.88 18.96
N ASN A 53 2.46 -9.54 19.82
CA ASN A 53 1.96 -10.29 20.97
C ASN A 53 0.88 -11.32 20.61
N GLY A 54 1.05 -12.01 19.46
CA GLY A 54 0.10 -13.00 18.95
C GLY A 54 -1.22 -12.43 18.41
N ARG A 55 -1.39 -11.10 18.38
CA ARG A 55 -2.60 -10.45 17.86
C ARG A 55 -2.48 -10.18 16.35
N PRO A 56 -3.56 -10.35 15.57
CA PRO A 56 -3.52 -10.01 14.17
C PRO A 56 -3.20 -8.53 13.97
N PRO A 57 -2.54 -8.16 12.85
CA PRO A 57 -2.24 -6.77 12.55
C PRO A 57 -3.52 -5.94 12.47
N PHE A 58 -3.52 -4.77 13.12
CA PHE A 58 -4.66 -3.86 13.12
C PHE A 58 -4.99 -3.33 11.71
N ARG A 59 -3.95 -3.08 10.91
CA ARG A 59 -4.08 -2.61 9.53
C ARG A 59 -3.09 -3.37 8.63
N PRO A 60 -3.46 -4.59 8.19
CA PRO A 60 -2.57 -5.53 7.51
C PRO A 60 -1.88 -4.99 6.26
N ALA A 61 -2.50 -4.02 5.57
CA ALA A 61 -1.94 -3.42 4.35
C ALA A 61 -0.56 -2.77 4.58
N TRP A 62 -0.26 -2.31 5.79
CA TRP A 62 1.04 -1.75 6.15
C TRP A 62 2.17 -2.78 6.14
N GLY A 63 1.91 -4.01 6.57
CA GLY A 63 2.91 -5.08 6.65
C GLY A 63 3.16 -5.77 5.32
N LYS A 64 2.68 -5.16 4.23
CA LYS A 64 2.69 -5.73 2.89
C LYS A 64 3.21 -4.75 1.85
N LEU A 65 3.87 -3.68 2.28
CA LEU A 65 4.45 -2.68 1.38
C LEU A 65 5.72 -3.18 0.69
N ASP A 66 6.31 -4.27 1.16
CA ASP A 66 7.41 -5.02 0.53
C ASP A 66 7.00 -5.71 -0.78
N GLU A 67 5.71 -5.87 -1.02
CA GLU A 67 5.15 -6.45 -2.25
C GLU A 67 4.96 -5.40 -3.39
N LEU A 68 5.34 -4.13 -3.17
CA LEU A 68 5.23 -3.03 -4.15
C LEU A 68 6.44 -2.94 -5.08
#